data_AF-A0A151TST3-F1
#
_entry.id   AF-A0A151TST3-F1
#
_cell.length_a   1.000
_cell.length_b   1.000
_cell.length_c   1.000
_cell.angle_alpha   90.00
_cell.angle_beta   90.00
_cell.angle_gamma   90.00
#
_symmetry.space_group_name_H-M   'P 1'
#
loop_
_entity.id
_entity.type
_entity.pdbx_description
1 polymer ?
#
loop_
_entity_poly.entity_id
_entity_poly.type
_entity_poly.pdbx_seq_one_letter_code
_entity_poly.pdbx_strand_id
1 'polypeptide(L)'
;MIKLILQTVPSYVMNIYLLPHLLCLEIEKMINSFWWSFNSRQNRPINWLRWDKLVIMKDFGGLGFRNLNAFNLMLMGKQAWNLMTNSSSLIS
;
A
#
# COMPACT_ATOMS: atom_id res chain seq x y z
N MET A 1 9.01 2.70 -11.66
CA MET A 1 8.88 4.01 -10.95
C MET A 1 7.50 4.24 -10.36
N ILE A 2 6.41 4.22 -11.14
CA ILE A 2 5.06 4.59 -10.66
C ILE A 2 4.59 3.73 -9.47
N LYS A 3 4.74 2.40 -9.56
CA LYS A 3 4.43 1.46 -8.45
C LYS A 3 5.22 1.78 -7.17
N LEU A 4 6.46 2.23 -7.30
CA LEU A 4 7.31 2.56 -6.15
C LEU A 4 6.75 3.81 -5.45
N ILE A 5 6.48 4.87 -6.22
CA ILE A 5 5.96 6.15 -5.70
C ILE A 5 4.58 5.97 -5.02
N LEU A 6 3.67 5.22 -5.65
CA LEU A 6 2.33 4.94 -5.10
C LEU A 6 2.36 4.14 -3.80
N GLN A 7 3.39 3.34 -3.58
CA GLN A 7 3.54 2.55 -2.36
C GLN A 7 4.32 3.29 -1.27
N THR A 8 5.29 4.13 -1.63
CA THR A 8 6.08 4.89 -0.66
C THR A 8 5.28 5.99 0.03
N VAL A 9 4.35 6.64 -0.67
CA VAL A 9 3.54 7.74 -0.10
C VAL A 9 2.68 7.26 1.10
N PRO A 10 1.90 6.16 0.99
CA PRO A 10 1.19 5.60 2.14
C PRO A 10 2.13 5.07 3.23
N SER A 11 3.30 4.53 2.85
CA SER A 11 4.27 3.96 3.80
C SER A 11 4.76 4.97 4.84
N TYR A 12 4.92 6.24 4.45
CA TYR A 12 5.34 7.29 5.38
C TYR A 12 4.31 7.52 6.49
N VAL A 13 3.03 7.63 6.13
CA VAL A 13 1.93 7.83 7.09
C VAL A 13 1.70 6.57 7.94
N MET A 14 1.78 5.39 7.33
CA MET A 14 1.60 4.10 8.02
C MET A 14 2.71 3.79 9.03
N ASN A 15 3.89 4.37 8.85
CA ASN A 15 4.98 4.28 9.82
C ASN A 15 4.76 5.16 11.06
N ILE A 16 3.67 5.92 11.14
CA ILE A 16 3.36 6.78 12.29
C ILE A 16 1.97 6.44 12.84
N TYR A 17 1.03 6.05 11.96
CA TYR A 17 -0.36 5.82 12.32
C TYR A 17 -0.92 4.50 11.79
N LEU A 18 -1.69 3.83 12.65
CA LEU A 18 -2.52 2.71 12.25
C LEU A 18 -3.75 3.28 11.55
N LEU A 19 -3.84 3.04 10.25
CA LEU A 19 -4.89 3.58 9.41
C LEU A 19 -6.12 2.67 9.52
N PRO A 20 -7.33 3.25 9.58
CA PRO A 20 -8.56 2.48 9.51
C PRO A 20 -8.62 1.64 8.23
N HIS A 21 -9.16 0.43 8.34
CA HIS A 21 -9.28 -0.49 7.20
C HIS A 21 -10.00 0.15 5.99
N LEU A 22 -11.07 0.92 6.25
CA LEU A 22 -11.82 1.62 5.21
C LEU A 22 -10.97 2.63 4.44
N LEU A 23 -10.11 3.37 5.14
CA LEU A 23 -9.22 4.35 4.52
C LEU A 23 -8.15 3.67 3.68
N CYS A 24 -7.60 2.53 4.15
CA CYS A 24 -6.71 1.70 3.34
C CYS A 24 -7.40 1.25 2.04
N LEU A 25 -8.65 0.76 2.10
CA LEU A 25 -9.41 0.35 0.92
C LEU A 25 -9.69 1.51 -0.06
N GLU A 26 -9.97 2.71 0.44
CA GLU A 26 -10.17 3.89 -0.39
C GLU A 26 -8.88 4.29 -1.12
N ILE A 27 -7.74 4.31 -0.43
CA ILE A 27 -6.44 4.55 -1.04
C ILE A 27 -6.16 3.49 -2.12
N GLU A 28 -6.35 2.21 -1.80
CA GLU A 28 -6.16 1.11 -2.76
C GLU A 28 -7.03 1.28 -4.03
N LYS A 29 -8.29 1.71 -3.88
CA LYS A 29 -9.17 2.04 -5.02
C LYS A 29 -8.63 3.22 -5.84
N MET A 30 -8.13 4.27 -5.20
CA MET A 30 -7.53 5.41 -5.90
C MET A 30 -6.27 4.99 -6.67
N ILE A 31 -5.40 4.19 -6.05
CA ILE A 31 -4.20 3.65 -6.70
C ILE A 31 -4.59 2.77 -7.89
N ASN A 32 -5.62 1.93 -7.76
CA ASN A 32 -6.13 1.11 -8.85
C ASN A 32 -6.65 1.97 -10.02
N SER A 33 -7.48 2.97 -9.71
CA SER A 33 -7.99 3.90 -10.71
C SER A 33 -6.86 4.63 -11.44
N PHE A 34 -5.88 5.13 -10.69
CA PHE A 34 -4.71 5.81 -11.26
C PHE A 34 -3.88 4.89 -12.15
N TRP A 35 -3.64 3.65 -11.72
CA TRP A 35 -2.87 2.65 -12.48
C TRP A 35 -3.48 2.39 -13.86
N TRP A 36 -4.81 2.29 -13.94
CA TRP A 36 -5.51 2.03 -15.21
C TRP A 36 -5.86 3.30 -16.00
N SER A 37 -5.89 4.47 -15.37
CA SER A 37 -6.16 5.75 -16.04
C SER A 37 -4.97 6.32 -16.80
N PHE A 38 -3.75 5.86 -16.51
CA PHE A 38 -2.54 6.40 -17.14
C PHE A 38 -2.44 6.12 -18.65
N ASN A 39 -3.11 5.06 -19.15
CA ASN A 39 -2.96 4.61 -20.55
C ASN A 39 -4.21 4.86 -21.42
N SER A 40 -5.30 5.42 -20.88
CA SER A 40 -6.51 5.68 -21.66
C SER A 40 -6.44 7.07 -22.31
N ARG A 41 -6.06 7.13 -23.59
CA ARG A 41 -6.28 8.32 -24.45
C ARG A 41 -7.77 8.62 -24.68
N GLN A 42 -8.66 7.69 -24.35
CA GLN A 42 -10.12 7.84 -24.41
C GLN A 42 -10.66 8.08 -23.00
N ASN A 43 -11.66 8.96 -22.87
CA ASN A 43 -12.24 9.52 -21.64
C ASN A 43 -12.78 8.52 -20.59
N ARG A 44 -12.54 7.21 -20.71
CA ARG A 44 -12.90 6.20 -19.71
C ARG A 44 -11.76 5.23 -19.43
N PRO A 45 -11.19 5.22 -18.22
CA PRO A 45 -10.22 4.21 -17.83
C PRO A 45 -10.90 2.85 -17.68
N ILE A 46 -10.39 1.84 -18.39
CA ILE A 46 -10.85 0.45 -18.25
C ILE A 46 -10.07 -0.18 -17.11
N ASN A 47 -10.77 -0.56 -16.04
CA ASN A 47 -10.19 -1.28 -14.92
C ASN A 47 -10.14 -2.78 -15.25
N TRP A 48 -9.01 -3.25 -15.78
CA TRP A 48 -8.86 -4.63 -16.26
C TRP A 48 -8.83 -5.66 -15.14
N LEU A 49 -8.50 -5.26 -13.91
CA LEU A 49 -8.32 -6.19 -12.80
C LEU A 49 -8.74 -5.59 -11.46
N ARG A 50 -9.47 -6.36 -10.66
CA ARG A 50 -9.79 -5.99 -9.27
C ARG A 50 -8.51 -5.88 -8.45
N TRP A 51 -8.51 -4.97 -7.47
CA TRP A 51 -7.35 -4.73 -6.60
C TRP A 51 -6.83 -6.00 -5.91
N ASP A 52 -7.74 -6.87 -5.46
CA ASP A 52 -7.40 -8.14 -4.81
C ASP A 52 -6.49 -9.04 -5.67
N LYS A 53 -6.63 -8.97 -7.00
CA LYS A 53 -5.79 -9.72 -7.94
C LYS A 53 -4.47 -9.01 -8.23
N LEU A 54 -4.43 -7.68 -8.10
CA LEU A 54 -3.20 -6.90 -8.29
C LEU A 54 -2.22 -7.09 -7.14
N VAL A 55 -2.73 -7.33 -5.93
CA VAL A 55 -1.94 -7.58 -4.71
C VAL A 55 -1.24 -8.94 -4.73
N ILE A 56 -1.75 -9.91 -5.50
CA ILE A 56 -1.14 -11.23 -5.64
C ILE A 56 0.30 -11.10 -6.17
N MET A 57 1.22 -11.94 -5.70
CA MET A 57 2.61 -11.93 -6.17
C MET A 57 2.66 -12.25 -7.68
N LYS A 58 3.72 -11.76 -8.35
CA LYS A 58 3.88 -11.96 -9.79
C LYS A 58 3.91 -13.44 -10.18
N ASP A 59 4.53 -14.25 -9.35
CA ASP A 59 4.66 -15.70 -9.57
C ASP A 59 3.31 -16.44 -9.53
N PHE A 60 2.29 -15.82 -8.92
CA PHE A 60 0.92 -16.34 -8.85
C PHE A 60 -0.06 -15.56 -9.75
N GLY A 61 0.45 -14.83 -10.75
CA GLY A 61 -0.37 -14.14 -11.76
C GLY A 61 -0.93 -12.78 -11.32
N GLY A 62 -0.42 -12.18 -10.25
CA GLY A 62 -0.72 -10.79 -9.88
C GLY A 62 0.37 -9.80 -10.30
N LEU A 63 0.29 -8.56 -9.81
CA LEU A 63 1.29 -7.52 -10.08
C LEU A 63 2.21 -7.24 -8.87
N GLY A 64 2.01 -7.96 -7.76
CA GLY A 64 2.75 -7.85 -6.52
C GLY A 64 2.55 -6.49 -5.85
N PHE A 65 1.38 -5.87 -5.96
CA PHE A 65 1.06 -4.72 -5.12
C PHE A 65 0.99 -5.14 -3.65
N ARG A 66 1.27 -4.22 -2.72
CA ARG A 66 1.15 -4.52 -1.29
C ARG A 66 -0.28 -4.26 -0.86
N ASN A 67 -0.83 -5.16 -0.04
CA ASN A 67 -2.03 -4.87 0.73
C ASN A 67 -1.68 -3.81 1.79
N LEU A 68 -2.32 -2.65 1.72
CA LEU A 68 -2.00 -1.51 2.57
C LEU A 68 -2.32 -1.77 4.04
N ASN A 69 -3.43 -2.48 4.31
CA ASN A 69 -3.82 -2.80 5.68
C ASN A 69 -2.84 -3.78 6.34
N ALA A 70 -2.52 -4.88 5.65
CA ALA A 70 -1.55 -5.84 6.15
C ALA A 70 -0.16 -5.22 6.31
N PHE A 71 0.24 -4.36 5.37
CA PHE A 71 1.52 -3.67 5.44
C PHE A 71 1.59 -2.68 6.61
N ASN A 72 0.51 -1.95 6.91
CA ASN A 72 0.44 -1.07 8.07
C ASN A 72 0.59 -1.85 9.38
N LEU A 73 -0.14 -2.96 9.54
CA LEU A 73 -0.02 -3.82 10.71
C LEU A 73 1.41 -4.37 10.89
N MET A 74 2.08 -4.76 9.80
CA MET A 74 3.47 -5.20 9.84
C MET A 74 4.43 -4.08 10.27
N LEU A 75 4.24 -2.85 9.77
CA LEU A 75 5.06 -1.69 10.17
C LEU A 75 4.87 -1.36 11.65
N MET A 76 3.63 -1.35 12.13
CA MET A 76 3.32 -1.14 13.54
C MET A 76 3.92 -2.23 14.43
N GLY A 77 3.82 -3.49 14.02
CA GLY A 77 4.46 -4.60 14.73
C GLY A 77 5.98 -4.44 14.81
N LYS A 78 6.63 -4.02 13.71
CA LYS A 78 8.07 -3.72 13.69
C LYS A 78 8.44 -2.58 14.63
N GLN A 79 7.64 -1.51 14.66
CA GLN A 79 7.87 -0.38 15.59
C GLN A 79 7.69 -0.79 17.05
N ALA A 80 6.59 -1.49 17.36
CA ALA A 80 6.35 -2.00 18.70
C ALA A 80 7.47 -2.96 19.14
N TRP A 81 7.92 -3.85 18.25
CA TRP A 81 9.06 -4.72 18.51
C TRP A 81 10.34 -3.95 18.82
N ASN A 82 10.66 -2.93 18.02
CA ASN A 82 11.83 -2.08 18.23
C ASN A 82 11.76 -1.34 19.58
N LEU A 83 10.60 -0.81 19.96
CA LEU A 83 10.40 -0.16 21.26
C LEU A 83 10.59 -1.14 22.43
N MET A 84 10.15 -2.39 22.29
CA MET A 84 10.33 -3.41 23.33
C MET A 84 11.78 -3.89 23.45
N THR A 85 12.52 -3.97 22.33
CA THR A 85 13.88 -4.51 22.29
C THR A 85 14.98 -3.47 22.49
N ASN A 86 14.72 -2.20 22.16
CA ASN A 86 15.67 -1.09 22.34
C ASN A 86 15.07 0.00 23.25
N SER A 87 15.24 -0.17 24.56
CA SER A 87 14.78 0.79 25.58
C SER A 87 15.47 2.16 25.53
N SER A 88 16.55 2.31 24.76
CA SER A 88 17.32 3.55 24.60
C SER A 88 17.04 4.32 23.30
N SER A 89 16.26 3.78 22.37
CA SER A 89 15.91 4.47 21.11
C SER A 89 14.56 5.16 21.22
N LEU A 90 14.46 6.16 22.09
CA LEU A 90 13.37 7.14 22.02
C LEU A 90 13.68 8.08 20.85
N ILE A 91 12.98 7.85 19.73
CA ILE A 91 12.73 8.80 18.64
C ILE A 91 14.02 9.28 17.93
N SER A 92 14.27 8.73 16.75
CA SER A 92 14.93 9.43 15.65
C SER A 92 14.15 9.21 14.37
#